data_AF-A0A9D9CZZ8-F1
#
_entry.id   AF-A0A9D9CZZ8-F1
#
_cell.length_a   1.000
_cell.length_b   1.000
_cell.length_c   1.000
_cell.angle_alpha   90.00
_cell.angle_beta   90.00
_cell.angle_gamma   90.00
#
_symmetry.space_group_name_H-M   'P 1'
#
loop_
_entity.id
_entity.type
_entity.pdbx_description
1 polymer ?
#
loop_
_entity_poly.entity_id
_entity_poly.type
_entity_poly.pdbx_seq_one_letter_code
_entity_poly.pdbx_strand_id
1 'polypeptide(L)'
;MFYSDIHIVVSKMNECAKQNIPFLFAFNFDLNEALFIEDPSGQTEILFQTTLGGNSKPATALTKKTDNISFRSEPFDNYERRFNIVKQALQRGDSFLVNLTSRTPVSTNLSIKEIFDSTNAPYRLYVPERFVCFSPERFVLIQEDGTISTDPMKGTIDASLPNAEETILSNPKETAEHATVVDLLRNDISMNASNVHVARYRYITLIKG
;
A
#
# COMPACT_ATOMS: atom_id res chain seq x y z
N MET A 1 -4.39 22.45 0.73
CA MET A 1 -3.82 21.15 0.32
C MET A 1 -4.23 20.05 1.31
N PHE A 2 -4.03 20.25 2.62
CA PHE A 2 -4.61 19.39 3.65
C PHE A 2 -5.98 19.90 4.11
N TYR A 3 -6.88 18.98 4.43
CA TYR A 3 -8.26 19.21 4.82
C TYR A 3 -8.57 18.34 6.04
N SER A 4 -9.13 18.94 7.09
CA SER A 4 -9.62 18.21 8.27
C SER A 4 -11.03 17.62 8.08
N ASP A 5 -11.75 18.10 7.08
CA ASP A 5 -13.02 17.52 6.65
C ASP A 5 -12.81 16.78 5.33
N ILE A 6 -12.88 15.45 5.40
CA ILE A 6 -12.69 14.56 4.27
C ILE A 6 -13.80 14.71 3.22
N HIS A 7 -15.01 15.16 3.59
CA HIS A 7 -16.13 15.30 2.67
C HIS A 7 -15.90 16.41 1.64
N ILE A 8 -15.12 17.43 2.01
CA ILE A 8 -14.65 18.45 1.08
C ILE A 8 -13.78 17.81 -0.01
N VAL A 9 -12.85 16.93 0.38
CA VAL A 9 -11.96 16.24 -0.56
C VAL A 9 -12.74 15.29 -1.47
N VAL A 10 -13.68 14.52 -0.92
CA VAL A 10 -14.57 13.66 -1.72
C VAL A 10 -15.36 14.47 -2.75
N SER A 11 -15.88 15.63 -2.36
CA SER A 11 -16.61 16.52 -3.27
C SER A 11 -15.73 17.03 -4.41
N LYS A 12 -14.48 17.42 -4.09
CA LYS A 12 -13.49 17.87 -5.09
C LYS A 12 -13.07 16.75 -6.04
N MET A 13 -12.86 15.54 -5.53
CA MET A 13 -12.58 14.35 -6.36
C MET A 13 -13.71 14.13 -7.36
N ASN A 14 -14.96 14.19 -6.91
CA ASN A 14 -16.13 14.03 -7.78
C ASN A 14 -16.23 15.14 -8.84
N GLU A 15 -15.89 16.39 -8.50
CA GLU A 15 -15.89 17.51 -9.44
C GLU A 15 -14.80 17.35 -10.51
N CYS A 16 -13.55 17.08 -10.11
CA CYS A 16 -12.44 16.87 -11.04
C CYS A 16 -12.70 15.67 -11.95
N ALA A 17 -13.22 14.56 -11.41
CA ALA A 17 -13.58 13.38 -12.19
C ALA A 17 -14.64 13.70 -13.26
N LYS A 18 -15.67 14.49 -12.95
CA LYS A 18 -16.70 14.92 -13.92
C LYS A 18 -16.12 15.80 -15.03
N GLN A 19 -15.08 16.57 -14.72
CA GLN A 19 -14.44 17.50 -15.66
C GLN A 19 -13.24 16.89 -16.39
N ASN A 20 -12.90 15.61 -16.13
CA ASN A 20 -11.68 14.95 -16.61
C ASN A 20 -10.40 15.70 -16.25
N ILE A 21 -10.39 16.35 -15.08
CA ILE A 21 -9.20 17.02 -14.55
C ILE A 21 -8.41 15.98 -13.73
N PRO A 22 -7.12 15.76 -14.01
CA PRO A 22 -6.28 14.90 -13.18
C PRO A 22 -6.17 15.43 -11.76
N PHE A 23 -6.12 14.55 -10.76
CA PHE A 23 -5.94 14.95 -9.36
C PHE A 23 -5.16 13.90 -8.57
N LEU A 24 -4.50 14.34 -7.50
CA LEU A 24 -3.84 13.49 -6.50
C LEU A 24 -4.53 13.68 -5.15
N PHE A 25 -4.73 12.58 -4.41
CA PHE A 25 -5.29 12.62 -3.07
C PHE A 25 -4.62 11.60 -2.16
N ALA A 26 -4.74 11.81 -0.84
CA ALA A 26 -4.41 10.83 0.17
C ALA A 26 -5.31 11.02 1.40
N PHE A 27 -5.71 9.93 2.05
CA PHE A 27 -6.43 9.95 3.32
C PHE A 27 -5.59 9.29 4.40
N ASN A 28 -5.63 9.81 5.62
CA ASN A 28 -5.05 9.09 6.74
C ASN A 28 -5.97 7.96 7.20
N PHE A 29 -5.43 7.03 8.00
CA PHE A 29 -6.15 5.83 8.43
C PHE A 29 -7.44 6.15 9.21
N ASP A 30 -7.41 7.15 10.07
CA ASP A 30 -8.55 7.55 10.91
C ASP A 30 -9.60 8.38 10.14
N LEU A 31 -9.37 8.66 8.86
CA LEU A 31 -10.24 9.45 7.98
C LEU A 31 -10.59 10.84 8.57
N ASN A 32 -9.66 11.44 9.31
CA ASN A 32 -9.82 12.77 9.90
C ASN A 32 -8.93 13.84 9.24
N GLU A 33 -8.09 13.43 8.29
CA GLU A 33 -7.30 14.35 7.48
C GLU A 33 -7.10 13.79 6.07
N ALA A 34 -7.15 14.68 5.09
CA ALA A 34 -6.94 14.34 3.69
C ALA A 34 -6.07 15.36 2.96
N LEU A 35 -5.28 14.89 2.01
CA LEU A 35 -4.55 15.65 1.02
C LEU A 35 -5.35 15.69 -0.28
N PHE A 36 -5.41 16.84 -0.95
CA PHE A 36 -5.93 16.96 -2.30
C PHE A 36 -5.12 17.98 -3.12
N ILE A 37 -4.80 17.60 -4.36
CA ILE A 37 -4.14 18.43 -5.37
C ILE A 37 -4.90 18.25 -6.68
N GLU A 38 -5.48 19.33 -7.17
CA GLU A 38 -5.99 19.44 -8.53
C GLU A 38 -4.82 19.65 -9.49
N ASP A 39 -4.83 18.96 -10.63
CA ASP A 39 -3.78 18.98 -11.66
C ASP A 39 -2.35 19.00 -11.11
N PRO A 40 -1.85 17.86 -10.61
CA PRO A 40 -0.54 17.79 -9.98
C PRO A 40 0.64 17.91 -10.96
N SER A 41 0.39 18.13 -12.27
CA SER A 41 1.42 18.10 -13.32
C SER A 41 2.47 19.22 -13.18
N GLY A 42 2.07 20.39 -12.69
CA GLY A 42 2.93 21.57 -12.57
C GLY A 42 3.66 21.72 -11.23
N GLN A 43 3.25 20.97 -10.19
CA GLN A 43 3.80 21.12 -8.84
C GLN A 43 4.97 20.16 -8.56
N THR A 44 5.90 20.60 -7.72
CA THR A 44 7.14 19.87 -7.40
C THR A 44 7.36 19.66 -5.90
N GLU A 45 6.44 20.12 -5.06
CA GLU A 45 6.55 20.00 -3.60
C GLU A 45 6.19 18.60 -3.11
N ILE A 46 5.06 18.07 -3.59
CA ILE A 46 4.62 16.71 -3.32
C ILE A 46 5.08 15.82 -4.45
N LEU A 47 5.94 14.85 -4.12
CA LEU A 47 6.51 13.95 -5.10
C LEU A 47 5.79 12.61 -5.05
N PHE A 48 5.40 12.09 -6.20
CA PHE A 48 4.80 10.77 -6.30
C PHE A 48 5.29 10.00 -7.52
N GLN A 49 5.18 8.68 -7.43
CA GLN A 49 5.38 7.74 -8.52
C GLN A 49 4.26 6.71 -8.47
N THR A 50 3.77 6.33 -9.65
CA THR A 50 2.92 5.17 -9.86
C THR A 50 3.44 4.37 -11.06
N THR A 51 2.83 3.22 -11.33
CA THR A 51 3.08 2.45 -12.56
C THR A 51 2.63 3.18 -13.83
N LEU A 52 1.76 4.19 -13.72
CA LEU A 52 1.29 5.03 -14.84
C LEU A 52 2.12 6.30 -15.04
N GLY A 53 3.06 6.58 -14.13
CA GLY A 53 3.86 7.81 -14.14
C GLY A 53 3.79 8.56 -12.81
N GLY A 54 4.40 9.74 -12.80
CA GLY A 54 4.50 10.61 -11.62
C GLY A 54 5.45 11.77 -11.90
N ASN A 55 5.64 12.64 -10.90
CA ASN A 55 6.53 13.81 -10.99
C ASN A 55 7.89 13.60 -10.29
N SER A 56 8.12 12.40 -9.74
CA SER A 56 9.37 12.08 -9.03
C SER A 56 10.47 11.56 -9.96
N LYS A 57 11.74 11.83 -9.63
CA LYS A 57 12.91 11.31 -10.35
C LYS A 57 13.22 9.87 -9.91
N PRO A 58 13.78 8.99 -10.77
CA PRO A 58 14.20 7.64 -10.37
C PRO A 58 15.02 7.63 -9.08
N ALA A 59 14.92 6.53 -8.32
CA ALA A 59 15.66 6.39 -7.07
C ALA A 59 17.19 6.51 -7.31
N THR A 60 17.88 7.18 -6.40
CA THR A 60 19.32 7.42 -6.45
C THR A 60 20.01 6.77 -5.26
N ALA A 61 21.22 6.24 -5.46
CA ALA A 61 22.00 5.69 -4.36
C ALA A 61 22.25 6.75 -3.27
N LEU A 62 22.18 6.32 -2.00
CA LEU A 62 22.50 7.18 -0.87
C LEU A 62 23.98 7.57 -0.89
N THR A 63 24.23 8.85 -0.63
CA THR A 63 25.59 9.39 -0.42
C THR A 63 26.01 9.31 1.06
N LYS A 64 25.04 9.34 1.98
CA LYS A 64 25.25 9.15 3.42
C LYS A 64 25.19 7.66 3.78
N LYS A 65 25.97 7.26 4.79
CA LYS A 65 25.92 5.90 5.35
C LYS A 65 24.54 5.61 5.98
N THR A 66 23.99 4.44 5.67
CA THR A 66 22.71 3.91 6.21
C THR A 66 22.84 3.32 7.60
N ASP A 67 24.07 3.16 8.12
CA ASP A 67 24.38 2.50 9.40
C ASP A 67 23.77 3.19 10.63
N ASN A 68 23.20 4.39 10.48
CA ASN A 68 22.57 5.17 11.54
C ASN A 68 21.03 5.00 11.62
N ILE A 69 20.45 4.04 10.89
CA ILE A 69 19.02 3.72 11.02
C ILE A 69 18.86 2.72 12.17
N SER A 70 18.11 3.12 13.21
CA SER A 70 17.72 2.22 14.30
C SER A 70 16.20 2.16 14.44
N PHE A 71 15.71 0.97 14.77
CA PHE A 71 14.30 0.67 14.97
C PHE A 71 14.08 0.36 16.44
N ARG A 72 13.12 1.03 17.07
CA ARG A 72 12.74 0.77 18.46
C ARG A 72 11.41 0.03 18.50
N SER A 73 11.45 -1.27 18.24
CA SER A 73 10.25 -2.10 18.33
C SER A 73 9.69 -2.11 19.75
N GLU A 74 8.37 -2.30 19.87
CA GLU A 74 7.75 -2.54 21.17
C GLU A 74 8.22 -3.88 21.77
N PRO A 75 8.12 -4.05 23.11
CA PRO A 75 8.40 -5.32 23.76
C PRO A 75 7.54 -6.46 23.19
N PHE A 76 8.16 -7.63 22.99
CA PHE A 76 7.49 -8.81 22.44
C PHE A 76 6.19 -9.17 23.19
N ASP A 77 6.21 -9.10 24.52
CA ASP A 77 5.06 -9.41 25.38
C ASP A 77 3.81 -8.58 25.05
N ASN A 78 4.00 -7.31 24.64
CA ASN A 78 2.87 -6.46 24.23
C ASN A 78 2.26 -6.94 22.91
N TYR A 79 3.12 -7.31 21.95
CA TYR A 79 2.67 -7.88 20.68
C TYR A 79 2.00 -9.23 20.91
N GLU A 80 2.59 -10.12 21.72
CA GLU A 80 2.06 -11.44 22.06
C GLU A 80 0.66 -11.33 22.69
N ARG A 81 0.47 -10.39 23.61
CA ARG A 81 -0.84 -10.15 24.21
C ARG A 81 -1.89 -9.78 23.16
N ARG A 82 -1.58 -8.86 22.24
CA ARG A 82 -2.52 -8.49 21.16
C ARG A 82 -2.74 -9.63 20.17
N PHE A 83 -1.69 -10.37 19.85
CA PHE A 83 -1.77 -11.55 18.99
C PHE A 83 -2.70 -12.62 19.56
N ASN A 84 -2.60 -12.90 20.87
CA ASN A 84 -3.47 -13.87 21.53
C ASN A 84 -4.95 -13.46 21.51
N ILE A 85 -5.25 -12.16 21.64
CA ILE A 85 -6.62 -11.63 21.49
C ILE A 85 -7.14 -11.91 20.08
N VAL A 86 -6.37 -11.55 19.05
CA VAL A 86 -6.73 -11.77 17.64
C VAL A 86 -6.92 -13.26 17.35
N LYS A 87 -6.00 -14.11 17.84
CA LYS A 87 -6.07 -15.57 17.65
C LYS A 87 -7.34 -16.15 18.25
N GLN A 88 -7.70 -15.76 19.47
CA GLN A 88 -8.95 -16.22 20.11
C GLN A 88 -10.18 -15.74 19.34
N ALA A 89 -10.18 -14.51 18.82
CA ALA A 89 -11.27 -13.98 18.01
C ALA A 89 -11.44 -14.76 16.69
N LEU A 90 -10.34 -15.05 15.99
CA LEU A 90 -10.35 -15.89 14.79
C LEU A 90 -10.88 -17.31 15.09
N GLN A 91 -10.48 -17.90 16.21
CA GLN A 91 -10.96 -19.23 16.62
C GLN A 91 -12.45 -19.26 16.98
N ARG A 92 -13.00 -18.16 17.49
CA ARG A 92 -14.44 -18.01 17.72
C ARG A 92 -15.25 -17.75 16.45
N GLY A 93 -14.57 -17.43 15.35
CA GLY A 93 -15.21 -17.06 14.09
C GLY A 93 -15.61 -15.58 13.99
N ASP A 94 -15.00 -14.69 14.81
CA ASP A 94 -15.32 -13.25 14.81
C ASP A 94 -14.89 -12.57 13.49
N SER A 95 -13.88 -13.12 12.80
CA SER A 95 -13.42 -12.69 11.47
C SER A 95 -12.73 -13.86 10.75
N PHE A 96 -12.66 -13.79 9.43
CA PHE A 96 -11.88 -14.73 8.61
C PHE A 96 -10.39 -14.38 8.57
N LEU A 97 -10.06 -13.09 8.63
CA LEU A 97 -8.70 -12.57 8.48
C LEU A 97 -8.53 -11.28 9.29
N VAL A 98 -7.39 -11.12 9.94
CA VAL A 98 -7.00 -9.88 10.62
C VAL A 98 -5.52 -9.60 10.37
N ASN A 99 -5.20 -8.39 9.91
CA ASN A 99 -3.82 -7.91 9.80
C ASN A 99 -3.45 -7.15 11.09
N LEU A 100 -2.75 -7.83 12.00
CA LEU A 100 -2.25 -7.19 13.22
C LEU A 100 -0.97 -6.41 12.91
N THR A 101 -0.98 -5.10 13.16
CA THR A 101 0.15 -4.20 12.90
C THR A 101 0.69 -3.59 14.18
N SER A 102 1.89 -3.00 14.12
CA SER A 102 2.56 -2.37 15.26
C SER A 102 3.38 -1.18 14.79
N ARG A 103 3.35 -0.08 15.55
CA ARG A 103 4.09 1.14 15.22
C ARG A 103 5.50 1.05 15.81
N THR A 104 6.51 1.15 14.95
CA THR A 104 7.91 1.12 15.35
C THR A 104 8.55 2.49 15.11
N PRO A 105 8.92 3.23 16.17
CA PRO A 105 9.76 4.42 16.03
C PRO A 105 11.07 4.11 15.30
N VAL A 106 11.43 4.98 14.36
CA VAL A 106 12.67 4.92 13.57
C VAL A 106 13.51 6.14 13.93
N SER A 107 14.79 5.95 14.23
CA SER A 107 15.77 7.02 14.41
C SER A 107 16.81 6.93 13.31
N THR A 108 17.08 8.05 12.63
CA THR A 108 18.03 8.11 11.52
C THR A 108 18.56 9.54 11.34
N ASN A 109 19.73 9.67 10.70
CA ASN A 109 20.30 10.93 10.25
C ASN A 109 19.86 11.32 8.82
N LEU A 110 19.05 10.48 8.17
CA LEU A 110 18.44 10.77 6.88
C LEU A 110 17.21 11.65 7.06
N SER A 111 17.06 12.65 6.19
CA SER A 111 15.81 13.36 6.03
C SER A 111 14.74 12.48 5.37
N ILE A 112 13.46 12.83 5.55
CA ILE A 112 12.34 12.16 4.85
C ILE A 112 12.56 12.19 3.34
N LYS A 113 13.11 13.28 2.81
CA LYS A 113 13.42 13.43 1.39
C LYS A 113 14.52 12.48 0.93
N GLU A 114 15.59 12.33 1.69
CA GLU A 114 16.67 11.38 1.37
C GLU A 114 16.14 9.94 1.35
N ILE A 115 15.26 9.58 2.30
CA ILE A 115 14.59 8.26 2.32
C ILE A 115 13.76 8.06 1.04
N PHE A 116 12.98 9.07 0.62
CA PHE A 116 12.20 9.00 -0.61
C PHE A 116 13.08 8.85 -1.85
N ASP A 117 14.14 9.66 -1.95
CA ASP A 117 15.03 9.66 -3.11
C ASP A 117 15.83 8.38 -3.23
N SER A 118 16.14 7.70 -2.12
CA SER A 118 16.87 6.44 -2.14
C SER A 118 16.03 5.19 -2.33
N THR A 119 14.72 5.28 -2.16
CA THR A 119 13.85 4.10 -2.14
C THR A 119 13.19 3.90 -3.50
N ASN A 120 13.43 2.74 -4.09
CA ASN A 120 12.74 2.31 -5.31
C ASN A 120 11.46 1.53 -4.94
N ALA A 121 10.32 2.01 -5.41
CA ALA A 121 9.02 1.34 -5.22
C ALA A 121 8.08 1.69 -6.39
N PRO A 122 7.18 0.78 -6.80
CA PRO A 122 6.25 1.05 -7.90
C PRO A 122 5.27 2.18 -7.56
N TYR A 123 4.90 2.29 -6.29
CA TYR A 123 4.11 3.38 -5.75
C TYR A 123 4.86 4.04 -4.60
N ARG A 124 5.07 5.35 -4.69
CA ARG A 124 5.65 6.12 -3.59
C ARG A 124 5.10 7.53 -3.56
N LEU A 125 5.02 8.10 -2.36
CA LEU A 125 4.54 9.46 -2.12
C LEU A 125 5.41 10.10 -1.04
N TYR A 126 5.83 11.33 -1.30
CA TYR A 126 6.56 12.19 -0.38
C TYR A 126 5.76 13.46 -0.15
N VAL A 127 5.48 13.72 1.12
CA VAL A 127 4.89 14.96 1.61
C VAL A 127 5.92 15.64 2.52
N PRO A 128 6.43 16.84 2.13
CA PRO A 128 7.42 17.56 2.90
C PRO A 128 7.06 17.71 4.37
N GLU A 129 8.01 17.47 5.26
CA GLU A 129 7.88 17.60 6.72
C GLU A 129 6.75 16.78 7.37
N ARG A 130 6.10 15.86 6.64
CA ARG A 130 5.02 15.01 7.18
C ARG A 130 5.33 13.54 7.08
N PHE A 131 5.44 12.99 5.87
CA PHE A 131 5.66 11.55 5.70
C PHE A 131 6.21 11.19 4.33
N VAL A 132 6.74 9.97 4.26
CA VAL A 132 6.97 9.24 3.02
C VAL A 132 6.24 7.90 3.12
N CYS A 133 5.65 7.44 2.01
CA CYS A 133 5.09 6.09 1.95
C CYS A 133 5.49 5.39 0.64
N PHE A 134 5.55 4.07 0.71
CA PHE A 134 5.93 3.18 -0.37
C PHE A 134 4.94 2.01 -0.36
N SER A 135 4.36 1.68 -1.51
CA SER A 135 3.52 0.48 -1.65
C SER A 135 4.07 -0.41 -2.76
N PRO A 136 4.19 -1.73 -2.51
CA PRO A 136 4.45 -2.70 -3.57
C PRO A 136 3.18 -3.05 -4.36
N GLU A 137 2.01 -2.77 -3.78
CA GLU A 137 0.72 -3.29 -4.24
C GLU A 137 -0.24 -2.16 -4.63
N ARG A 138 -1.00 -2.41 -5.69
CA ARG A 138 -2.04 -1.53 -6.19
C ARG A 138 -3.38 -1.92 -5.58
N PHE A 139 -4.09 -0.95 -5.01
CA PHE A 139 -5.44 -1.20 -4.52
C PHE A 139 -6.44 -1.37 -5.67
N VAL A 140 -6.53 -0.40 -6.58
CA VAL A 140 -7.40 -0.44 -7.76
C VAL A 140 -6.82 0.39 -8.91
N LEU A 141 -7.06 -0.03 -10.15
CA LEU A 141 -6.94 0.79 -11.37
C LEU A 141 -8.27 0.80 -12.10
N ILE A 142 -8.72 1.99 -12.49
CA ILE A 142 -9.84 2.19 -13.40
C ILE A 142 -9.26 2.77 -14.69
N GLN A 143 -9.46 2.07 -15.81
CA GLN A 143 -9.00 2.49 -17.13
C GLN A 143 -10.04 3.40 -17.81
N GLU A 144 -9.64 4.09 -18.88
CA GLU A 144 -10.52 4.98 -19.66
C GLU A 144 -11.73 4.24 -20.26
N ASP A 145 -11.58 2.94 -20.58
CA ASP A 145 -12.66 2.09 -21.08
C ASP A 145 -13.64 1.61 -19.98
N GLY A 146 -13.40 2.01 -18.73
CA GLY A 146 -14.19 1.62 -17.57
C GLY A 146 -13.76 0.29 -16.93
N THR A 147 -12.71 -0.36 -17.43
CA THR A 147 -12.20 -1.60 -16.83
C THR A 147 -11.60 -1.32 -15.45
N ILE A 148 -12.14 -1.99 -14.43
CA ILE A 148 -11.65 -1.95 -13.05
C ILE A 148 -10.80 -3.19 -12.78
N SER A 149 -9.58 -3.01 -12.27
CA SER A 149 -8.66 -4.10 -11.92
C SER A 149 -8.00 -3.89 -10.58
N THR A 150 -7.71 -4.99 -9.88
CA THR A 150 -6.97 -5.05 -8.60
C THR A 150 -6.09 -6.30 -8.62
N ASP A 151 -4.94 -6.23 -7.95
CA ASP A 151 -3.93 -7.31 -7.96
C ASP A 151 -3.57 -7.68 -6.51
N PRO A 152 -4.47 -8.40 -5.79
CA PRO A 152 -4.21 -8.77 -4.40
C PRO A 152 -2.90 -9.53 -4.25
N MET A 153 -2.12 -9.15 -3.24
CA MET A 153 -0.92 -9.88 -2.84
C MET A 153 -1.15 -10.57 -1.50
N LYS A 154 -0.93 -11.88 -1.45
CA LYS A 154 -0.93 -12.64 -0.20
C LYS A 154 0.06 -13.80 -0.27
N GLY A 155 0.78 -13.98 0.83
CA GLY A 155 1.89 -14.89 0.97
C GLY A 155 3.21 -14.22 0.61
N THR A 156 4.19 -14.36 1.51
CA THR A 156 5.51 -13.77 1.36
C THR A 156 6.55 -14.80 1.79
N ILE A 157 7.61 -14.94 0.99
CA ILE A 157 8.76 -15.78 1.29
C ILE A 157 10.05 -15.04 0.94
N ASP A 158 11.12 -15.32 1.66
CA ASP A 158 12.45 -14.83 1.32
C ASP A 158 12.89 -15.41 -0.03
N ALA A 159 13.07 -14.53 -1.02
CA ALA A 159 13.43 -14.90 -2.38
C ALA A 159 14.85 -15.47 -2.52
N SER A 160 15.71 -15.33 -1.50
CA SER A 160 17.07 -15.90 -1.50
C SER A 160 17.09 -17.40 -1.20
N LEU A 161 16.00 -17.96 -0.68
CA LEU A 161 15.90 -19.38 -0.36
C LEU A 161 15.87 -20.23 -1.64
N PRO A 162 16.58 -21.38 -1.67
CA PRO A 162 16.44 -22.36 -2.75
C PRO A 162 14.98 -22.79 -2.89
N ASN A 163 14.49 -22.84 -4.13
CA ASN A 163 13.11 -23.26 -4.47
C ASN A 163 12.02 -22.43 -3.74
N ALA A 164 12.27 -21.16 -3.42
CA ALA A 164 11.31 -20.29 -2.74
C ALA A 164 9.94 -20.25 -3.45
N GLU A 165 9.95 -20.17 -4.79
CA GLU A 165 8.73 -20.16 -5.62
C GLU A 165 7.92 -21.45 -5.49
N GLU A 166 8.54 -22.62 -5.63
CA GLU A 166 7.86 -23.91 -5.47
C GLU A 166 7.33 -24.08 -4.04
N THR A 167 8.10 -23.62 -3.05
CA THR A 167 7.75 -23.73 -1.62
C THR A 167 6.50 -22.91 -1.29
N ILE A 168 6.42 -21.66 -1.73
CA ILE A 168 5.26 -20.81 -1.45
C ILE A 168 4.02 -21.26 -2.25
N LEU A 169 4.20 -21.71 -3.50
CA LEU A 169 3.09 -22.17 -4.33
C LEU A 169 2.50 -23.51 -3.84
N SER A 170 3.33 -24.38 -3.26
CA SER A 170 2.88 -25.66 -2.69
C SER A 170 2.32 -25.56 -1.28
N ASN A 171 2.46 -24.41 -0.60
CA ASN A 171 1.99 -24.25 0.77
C ASN A 171 0.44 -24.16 0.82
N PRO A 172 -0.26 -25.13 1.47
CA PRO A 172 -1.72 -25.13 1.54
C PRO A 172 -2.30 -23.95 2.32
N LYS A 173 -1.57 -23.47 3.34
CA LYS A 173 -1.99 -22.32 4.15
C LYS A 173 -1.99 -21.04 3.31
N GLU A 174 -0.89 -20.77 2.61
CA GLU A 174 -0.77 -19.59 1.73
C GLU A 174 -1.79 -19.65 0.58
N THR A 175 -2.04 -20.86 0.05
CA THR A 175 -3.08 -21.09 -0.96
C THR A 175 -4.47 -20.69 -0.45
N ALA A 176 -4.84 -21.11 0.76
CA ALA A 176 -6.14 -20.82 1.36
C ALA A 176 -6.30 -19.32 1.70
N GLU A 177 -5.26 -18.69 2.26
CA GLU A 177 -5.28 -17.26 2.56
C GLU A 177 -5.41 -16.43 1.28
N HIS A 178 -4.66 -16.76 0.23
CA HIS A 178 -4.76 -16.09 -1.06
C HIS A 178 -6.13 -16.28 -1.71
N ALA A 179 -6.71 -17.49 -1.68
CA ALA A 179 -8.06 -17.73 -2.20
C ALA A 179 -9.10 -16.85 -1.49
N THR A 180 -9.01 -16.74 -0.17
CA THR A 180 -9.90 -15.90 0.64
C THR A 180 -9.82 -14.42 0.24
N VAL A 181 -8.60 -13.90 0.04
CA VAL A 181 -8.41 -12.50 -0.38
C VAL A 181 -8.94 -12.26 -1.80
N VAL A 182 -8.71 -13.19 -2.73
CA VAL A 182 -9.24 -13.09 -4.10
C VAL A 182 -10.77 -13.04 -4.07
N ASP A 183 -11.42 -13.94 -3.33
CA ASP A 183 -12.88 -13.96 -3.27
C ASP A 183 -13.45 -12.72 -2.57
N LEU A 184 -12.79 -12.20 -1.54
CA LEU A 184 -13.17 -10.94 -0.90
C LEU A 184 -13.15 -9.78 -1.90
N LEU A 185 -12.05 -9.60 -2.64
CA LEU A 185 -11.95 -8.51 -3.62
C LEU A 185 -12.88 -8.70 -4.82
N ARG A 186 -13.14 -9.94 -5.25
CA ARG A 186 -14.16 -10.21 -6.28
C ARG A 186 -15.54 -9.76 -5.83
N ASN A 187 -15.90 -10.02 -4.57
CA ASN A 187 -17.16 -9.56 -4.00
C ASN A 187 -17.21 -8.03 -3.93
N ASP A 188 -16.13 -7.39 -3.48
CA ASP A 188 -16.05 -5.93 -3.38
C ASP A 188 -16.20 -5.24 -4.73
N ILE A 189 -15.50 -5.74 -5.75
CA ILE A 189 -15.60 -5.22 -7.11
C ILE A 189 -16.99 -5.47 -7.70
N SER A 190 -17.62 -6.62 -7.40
CA SER A 190 -18.97 -6.96 -7.87
C SER A 190 -20.05 -6.02 -7.32
N MET A 191 -19.77 -5.27 -6.26
CA MET A 191 -20.70 -4.24 -5.77
C MET A 191 -20.85 -3.06 -6.75
N ASN A 192 -19.83 -2.78 -7.57
CA ASN A 192 -19.76 -1.58 -8.42
C ASN A 192 -19.45 -1.89 -9.89
N ALA A 193 -19.26 -3.16 -10.27
CA ALA A 193 -18.92 -3.57 -11.63
C ALA A 193 -19.61 -4.88 -12.04
N SER A 194 -19.77 -5.07 -13.35
CA SER A 194 -20.26 -6.30 -13.97
C SER A 194 -19.12 -7.08 -14.65
N ASN A 195 -19.36 -8.36 -14.99
CA ASN A 195 -18.39 -9.22 -15.69
C ASN A 195 -17.07 -9.45 -14.91
N VAL A 196 -17.19 -9.57 -13.58
CA VAL A 196 -16.04 -9.78 -12.68
C VAL A 196 -15.48 -11.20 -12.85
N HIS A 197 -14.23 -11.30 -13.28
CA HIS A 197 -13.52 -12.57 -13.46
C HIS A 197 -12.06 -12.44 -13.04
N VAL A 198 -11.42 -13.59 -12.77
CA VAL A 198 -10.00 -13.65 -12.41
C VAL A 198 -9.20 -13.93 -13.68
N ALA A 199 -8.51 -12.92 -14.21
CA ALA A 199 -7.71 -13.05 -15.43
C ALA A 199 -6.43 -13.87 -15.22
N ARG A 200 -5.77 -13.70 -14.06
CA ARG A 200 -4.61 -14.48 -13.62
C ARG A 200 -4.78 -14.84 -12.16
N TYR A 201 -4.50 -16.09 -11.82
CA TYR A 201 -4.66 -16.61 -10.46
C TYR A 201 -3.32 -17.13 -9.94
N ARG A 202 -2.93 -16.70 -8.73
CA ARG A 202 -1.73 -17.16 -7.98
C ARG A 202 -0.45 -17.17 -8.81
N TYR A 203 0.12 -15.98 -9.02
CA TYR A 203 1.41 -15.82 -9.68
C TYR A 203 2.42 -15.14 -8.75
N ILE A 204 3.70 -15.34 -9.04
CA ILE A 204 4.79 -14.76 -8.25
C ILE A 204 5.11 -13.34 -8.73
N THR A 205 5.35 -12.45 -7.78
CA THR A 205 5.93 -11.13 -8.00
C THR A 205 7.18 -10.99 -7.14
N LEU A 206 8.33 -10.79 -7.79
CA LEU A 206 9.59 -10.53 -7.09
C LEU A 206 9.63 -9.07 -6.63
N ILE A 207 9.69 -8.86 -5.32
CA ILE A 207 9.90 -7.53 -4.73
C ILE A 207 11.41 -7.37 -4.49
N LYS A 208 12.04 -6.44 -5.22
CA LYS A 208 13.44 -6.08 -5.00
C LYS A 208 13.50 -4.95 -3.97
N GLY A 209 14.17 -5.19 -2.85
CA GLY A 209 14.52 -4.16 -1.85
C GLY A 209 15.77 -3.39 -2.23
#